data_AF-A0A7Z0SND5-F1
#
_entry.id   AF-A0A7Z0SND5-F1
#
_cell.length_a   1.000
_cell.length_b   1.000
_cell.length_c   1.000
_cell.angle_alpha   90.00
_cell.angle_beta   90.00
_cell.angle_gamma   90.00
#
_symmetry.space_group_name_H-M   'P 1'
#
loop_
_entity.id
_entity.type
_entity.pdbx_description
1 polymer ?
#
loop_
_entity_poly.entity_id
_entity_poly.type
_entity_poly.pdbx_seq_one_letter_code
_entity_poly.pdbx_strand_id
1 'polypeptide(L)'
;MAVEITSKIVGYRIKQQEQAVSVPALQDEDPLTVRIPSRPEGTLEAVSEKISYVGAEGRKKVYLLVSFMPVEGVIGSKRVVIERPVEFFFPSGQLSSEHQWITATMRSLSLAARGGYVTQAVADLRKVAWDKGLVRCGMNRWNKPMFHDSEVAAIAWSIQQILYRRGFLDRDGNQVPVEKLVERYAHRMAHGHAWQPGAEEDANDAPIETGAVETIGGDKATKGKKPEGSGPAIVGNCPECRGELIMMDGCPTCYAGCGWSKCG
;
A
#
# COMPACT_ATOMS: atom_id res chain seq x y z
N MET A 1 -52.42 -26.46 20.95
CA MET A 1 -53.82 -26.81 21.25
C MET A 1 -54.47 -27.16 19.92
N ALA A 2 -54.83 -28.43 19.71
CA ALA A 2 -55.50 -28.87 18.49
C ALA A 2 -57.01 -28.61 18.65
N VAL A 3 -57.61 -27.99 17.64
CA VAL A 3 -59.06 -27.74 17.63
C VAL A 3 -59.71 -28.87 16.83
N GLU A 4 -60.48 -29.71 17.50
CA GLU A 4 -61.27 -30.76 16.85
C GLU A 4 -62.57 -30.17 16.31
N ILE A 5 -62.81 -30.30 15.01
CA ILE A 5 -64.03 -29.85 14.35
C ILE A 5 -64.98 -31.05 14.28
N THR A 6 -66.05 -31.02 15.08
CA THR A 6 -67.04 -32.11 15.19
C THR A 6 -68.21 -31.96 14.21
N SER A 7 -68.20 -30.95 13.34
CA SER A 7 -69.27 -30.67 12.37
C SER A 7 -68.91 -31.07 10.94
N LYS A 8 -69.92 -31.47 10.15
CA LYS A 8 -69.77 -31.92 8.77
C LYS A 8 -69.39 -30.74 7.86
N ILE A 9 -68.16 -30.72 7.35
CA ILE A 9 -67.67 -29.67 6.45
C ILE A 9 -68.38 -29.81 5.09
N VAL A 10 -69.24 -28.86 4.74
CA VAL A 10 -70.06 -28.88 3.50
C VAL A 10 -69.36 -28.17 2.33
N GLY A 11 -68.23 -27.51 2.58
CA GLY A 11 -67.39 -26.91 1.56
C GLY A 11 -66.16 -26.27 2.20
N TYR A 12 -64.98 -26.49 1.63
CA TYR A 12 -63.75 -25.81 2.02
C TYR A 12 -63.18 -25.11 0.79
N ARG A 13 -62.65 -23.90 0.97
CA ARG A 13 -61.93 -23.17 -0.07
C ARG A 13 -60.51 -22.96 0.41
N ILE A 14 -59.57 -23.71 -0.17
CA ILE A 14 -58.15 -23.48 0.04
C ILE A 14 -57.82 -22.16 -0.66
N LYS A 15 -57.32 -21.17 0.08
CA LYS A 15 -56.65 -20.03 -0.55
C LYS A 15 -55.45 -20.61 -1.29
N GLN A 16 -55.53 -20.61 -2.61
CA GLN A 16 -54.45 -21.01 -3.48
C GLN A 16 -53.22 -20.21 -3.06
N GLN A 17 -52.12 -20.89 -2.75
CA GLN A 17 -50.87 -20.26 -2.35
C GLN A 17 -50.57 -19.14 -3.33
N GLU A 18 -50.50 -17.92 -2.81
CA GLU A 18 -49.91 -16.79 -3.53
C GLU A 18 -48.60 -17.30 -4.12
N GLN A 19 -48.52 -17.23 -5.46
CA GLN A 19 -47.35 -17.63 -6.21
C GLN A 19 -46.12 -17.10 -5.48
N ALA A 20 -45.25 -18.01 -5.06
CA ALA A 20 -43.97 -17.66 -4.51
C ALA A 20 -43.30 -16.71 -5.50
N VAL A 21 -43.24 -15.43 -5.15
CA VAL A 21 -42.56 -14.40 -5.93
C VAL A 21 -41.16 -14.94 -6.16
N SER A 22 -40.83 -15.25 -7.41
CA SER A 22 -39.50 -15.72 -7.78
C SER A 22 -38.52 -14.67 -7.30
N VAL A 23 -37.75 -14.99 -6.26
CA VAL A 23 -36.69 -14.11 -5.77
C VAL A 23 -35.78 -13.85 -6.97
N PRO A 24 -35.65 -12.60 -7.44
CA PRO A 24 -34.81 -12.32 -8.59
C PRO A 24 -33.40 -12.81 -8.26
N ALA A 25 -32.82 -13.58 -9.16
CA ALA A 25 -31.43 -13.98 -9.04
C ALA A 25 -30.59 -12.70 -8.90
N LEU A 26 -29.76 -12.64 -7.85
CA LEU A 26 -28.87 -11.50 -7.63
C LEU A 26 -27.97 -11.37 -8.87
N GLN A 27 -28.06 -10.22 -9.53
CA GLN A 27 -27.18 -9.91 -10.66
C GLN A 27 -25.75 -9.82 -10.14
N ASP A 28 -24.82 -10.38 -10.92
CA ASP A 28 -23.39 -10.33 -10.59
C ASP A 28 -22.93 -8.87 -10.68
N GLU A 29 -22.39 -8.35 -9.60
CA GLU A 29 -21.93 -6.98 -9.46
C GLU A 29 -20.56 -7.00 -8.81
N ASP A 30 -19.51 -6.82 -9.61
CA ASP A 30 -18.15 -6.81 -9.10
C ASP A 30 -17.95 -5.59 -8.16
N PRO A 31 -17.70 -5.83 -6.86
CA PRO A 31 -17.53 -4.75 -5.90
C PRO A 31 -16.28 -3.90 -6.16
N LEU A 32 -15.31 -4.36 -6.96
CA LEU A 32 -14.17 -3.53 -7.38
C LEU A 32 -14.59 -2.42 -8.34
N THR A 33 -15.50 -2.73 -9.27
CA THR A 33 -15.88 -1.83 -10.37
C THR A 33 -17.19 -1.10 -10.15
N VAL A 34 -18.00 -1.53 -9.16
CA VAL A 34 -19.26 -0.85 -8.85
C VAL A 34 -19.00 0.62 -8.54
N ARG A 35 -19.77 1.50 -9.20
CA ARG A 35 -19.57 2.94 -9.13
C ARG A 35 -20.16 3.49 -7.84
N ILE A 36 -19.33 4.18 -7.06
CA ILE A 36 -19.76 4.93 -5.89
C ILE A 36 -20.15 6.35 -6.34
N PRO A 37 -21.43 6.75 -6.25
CA PRO A 37 -21.90 8.02 -6.83
C PRO A 37 -21.28 9.24 -6.16
N SER A 38 -21.19 9.22 -4.83
CA SER A 38 -20.62 10.29 -4.02
C SER A 38 -19.96 9.73 -2.77
N ARG A 39 -19.07 10.53 -2.17
CA ARG A 39 -18.51 10.22 -0.85
C ARG A 39 -19.66 10.22 0.17
N PRO A 40 -19.84 9.16 0.98
CA PRO A 40 -20.83 9.15 2.05
C PRO A 40 -20.61 10.28 3.07
N GLU A 41 -21.70 10.72 3.68
CA GLU A 41 -21.65 11.61 4.84
C GLU A 41 -21.12 10.87 6.07
N GLY A 42 -20.48 11.60 6.98
CA GLY A 42 -19.93 11.04 8.22
C GLY A 42 -18.45 10.67 8.15
N THR A 43 -18.05 9.81 9.10
CA THR A 43 -16.67 9.41 9.32
C THR A 43 -16.27 8.26 8.42
N LEU A 44 -15.07 8.33 7.87
CA LEU A 44 -14.43 7.24 7.13
C LEU A 44 -13.14 6.86 7.83
N GLU A 45 -12.81 5.57 7.83
CA GLU A 45 -11.52 5.12 8.30
C GLU A 45 -10.46 5.58 7.30
N ALA A 46 -9.38 6.21 7.79
CA ALA A 46 -8.35 6.76 6.94
C ALA A 46 -6.96 6.43 7.47
N VAL A 47 -6.04 6.16 6.55
CA VAL A 47 -4.60 6.09 6.81
C VAL A 47 -4.03 7.48 6.58
N SER A 48 -3.31 8.01 7.58
CA SER A 48 -2.56 9.25 7.47
C SER A 48 -1.06 8.93 7.49
N GLU A 49 -0.37 9.26 6.41
CA GLU A 49 1.05 8.97 6.25
C GLU A 49 1.84 10.25 6.00
N LYS A 50 2.93 10.41 6.76
CA LYS A 50 3.90 11.48 6.55
C LYS A 50 4.99 10.97 5.61
N ILE A 51 5.04 11.53 4.40
CA ILE A 51 6.05 11.18 3.41
C ILE A 51 7.13 12.27 3.36
N SER A 52 8.37 11.86 3.11
CA SER A 52 9.48 12.77 2.85
C SER A 52 10.18 12.33 1.59
N TYR A 53 10.44 13.28 0.70
CA TYR A 53 11.16 13.05 -0.53
C TYR A 53 12.17 14.17 -0.78
N VAL A 54 13.18 13.88 -1.59
CA VAL A 54 14.24 14.83 -1.96
C VAL A 54 14.23 14.93 -3.48
N GLY A 55 13.90 16.11 -3.99
CA GLY A 55 13.93 16.45 -5.41
C GLY A 55 14.83 17.66 -5.68
N ALA A 56 14.66 18.29 -6.85
CA ALA A 56 15.44 19.44 -7.28
C ALA A 56 15.40 20.63 -6.31
N GLU A 57 14.23 20.88 -5.73
CA GLU A 57 13.99 21.98 -4.78
C GLU A 57 14.36 21.60 -3.34
N GLY A 58 15.07 20.48 -3.17
CA GLY A 58 15.52 19.96 -1.88
C GLY A 58 14.50 19.02 -1.23
N ARG A 59 14.58 18.93 0.11
CA ARG A 59 13.79 17.99 0.90
C ARG A 59 12.41 18.56 1.22
N LYS A 60 11.36 17.88 0.77
CA LYS A 60 9.97 18.19 1.11
C LYS A 60 9.41 17.14 2.08
N LYS A 61 8.46 17.56 2.91
CA LYS A 61 7.70 16.71 3.85
C LYS A 61 6.23 17.03 3.66
N VAL A 62 5.44 16.03 3.36
CA VAL A 62 4.02 16.21 3.09
C VAL A 62 3.22 15.10 3.74
N TYR A 63 1.93 15.34 3.97
CA TYR A 63 1.02 14.37 4.57
C TYR A 63 0.05 13.91 3.51
N LEU A 64 -0.24 12.62 3.51
CA LEU A 64 -1.14 11.96 2.59
C LEU A 64 -2.20 11.22 3.42
N LEU A 65 -3.46 11.46 3.12
CA LEU A 65 -4.58 10.75 3.71
C LEU A 65 -5.29 9.91 2.64
N VAL A 66 -5.53 8.65 2.96
CA VAL A 66 -6.31 7.74 2.11
C VAL A 66 -7.44 7.17 2.96
N SER A 67 -8.68 7.48 2.57
CA SER A 67 -9.87 6.98 3.24
C SER A 67 -10.42 5.75 2.53
N PHE A 68 -10.93 4.83 3.35
CA PHE A 68 -11.46 3.55 2.92
C PHE A 68 -12.90 3.38 3.38
N MET A 69 -13.68 2.58 2.64
CA MET A 69 -15.01 2.19 3.04
C MET A 69 -15.34 0.76 2.59
N PRO A 70 -16.23 0.06 3.29
CA PRO A 70 -16.79 -1.18 2.80
C PRO A 70 -17.66 -0.92 1.56
N VAL A 71 -17.54 -1.80 0.57
CA VAL A 71 -18.32 -1.80 -0.65
C VAL A 71 -18.90 -3.18 -0.84
N GLU A 72 -20.23 -3.24 -0.92
CA GLU A 72 -20.97 -4.47 -1.19
C GLU A 72 -20.96 -4.76 -2.70
N GLY A 73 -21.01 -6.05 -3.02
CA GLY A 73 -21.22 -6.54 -4.39
C GLY A 73 -21.76 -7.96 -4.36
N VAL A 74 -21.88 -8.55 -5.55
CA VAL A 74 -22.37 -9.91 -5.75
C VAL A 74 -21.39 -10.65 -6.65
N ILE A 75 -20.86 -11.77 -6.17
CA ILE A 75 -19.98 -12.66 -6.94
C ILE A 75 -20.55 -14.06 -6.88
N GLY A 76 -20.84 -14.65 -8.05
CA GLY A 76 -21.36 -16.02 -8.12
C GLY A 76 -22.65 -16.18 -7.32
N SER A 77 -23.54 -15.18 -7.41
CA SER A 77 -24.81 -15.09 -6.67
C SER A 77 -24.68 -15.02 -5.14
N LYS A 78 -23.48 -14.76 -4.60
CA LYS A 78 -23.26 -14.52 -3.16
C LYS A 78 -22.95 -13.05 -2.93
N ARG A 79 -23.61 -12.46 -1.92
CA ARG A 79 -23.26 -11.12 -1.45
C ARG A 79 -21.89 -11.16 -0.79
N VAL A 80 -21.03 -10.24 -1.19
CA VAL A 80 -19.68 -10.09 -0.67
C VAL A 80 -19.42 -8.64 -0.32
N VAL A 81 -18.47 -8.41 0.57
CA VAL A 81 -18.05 -7.06 0.97
C VAL A 81 -16.53 -7.00 0.90
N ILE A 82 -16.00 -5.96 0.28
CA ILE A 82 -14.58 -5.64 0.27
C ILE A 82 -14.36 -4.24 0.83
N GLU A 83 -13.14 -3.97 1.27
CA GLU A 83 -12.74 -2.59 1.55
C GLU A 83 -12.11 -1.95 0.30
N ARG A 84 -12.57 -0.74 -0.06
CA ARG A 84 -12.00 0.04 -1.16
C ARG A 84 -11.49 1.40 -0.70
N PRO A 85 -10.40 1.92 -1.30
CA PRO A 85 -10.08 3.33 -1.18
C PRO A 85 -11.12 4.16 -1.92
N VAL A 86 -11.52 5.31 -1.36
CA VAL A 86 -12.58 6.15 -1.93
C VAL A 86 -12.27 7.64 -1.95
N GLU A 87 -11.27 8.05 -1.17
CA GLU A 87 -10.84 9.44 -1.10
C GLU A 87 -9.35 9.50 -0.82
N PHE A 88 -8.68 10.37 -1.58
CA PHE A 88 -7.28 10.73 -1.42
C PHE A 88 -7.24 12.21 -1.11
N PHE A 89 -6.55 12.55 -0.04
CA PHE A 89 -6.47 13.92 0.43
C PHE A 89 -5.05 14.28 0.80
N PHE A 90 -4.69 15.52 0.48
CA PHE A 90 -3.39 16.08 0.75
C PHE A 90 -3.59 17.41 1.48
N PRO A 91 -3.42 17.44 2.82
CA PRO A 91 -3.51 18.68 3.58
C PRO A 91 -2.29 19.55 3.27
N SER A 92 -2.36 20.30 2.18
CA SER A 92 -1.40 21.33 1.83
C SER A 92 -1.97 22.72 2.16
N GLY A 93 -1.12 23.63 2.63
CA GLY A 93 -1.47 25.04 2.81
C GLY A 93 -2.01 25.60 1.50
N GLN A 94 -3.29 25.97 1.49
CA GLN A 94 -4.17 26.05 0.30
C GLN A 94 -3.79 27.09 -0.78
N LEU A 95 -2.64 27.77 -0.67
CA LEU A 95 -2.37 29.02 -1.40
C LEU A 95 -1.11 29.04 -2.28
N SER A 96 -0.28 27.99 -2.34
CA SER A 96 0.82 27.95 -3.33
C SER A 96 0.37 27.34 -4.65
N SER A 97 0.92 27.82 -5.77
CA SER A 97 0.64 27.29 -7.12
C SER A 97 1.02 25.82 -7.26
N GLU A 98 2.10 25.40 -6.59
CA GLU A 98 2.52 23.99 -6.49
C GLU A 98 1.48 23.10 -5.80
N HIS A 99 0.61 23.64 -4.95
CA HIS A 99 -0.41 22.85 -4.25
C HIS A 99 -1.73 22.72 -5.05
N GLN A 100 -1.92 23.55 -6.09
CA GLN A 100 -3.13 23.49 -6.91
C GLN A 100 -3.19 22.21 -7.76
N TRP A 101 -2.08 21.86 -8.41
CA TRP A 101 -2.02 20.62 -9.21
C TRP A 101 -2.15 19.39 -8.32
N ILE A 102 -1.51 19.38 -7.13
CA ILE A 102 -1.65 18.29 -6.16
C ILE A 102 -3.13 18.12 -5.77
N THR A 103 -3.80 19.22 -5.42
CA THR A 103 -5.22 19.19 -5.07
C THR A 103 -6.08 18.67 -6.22
N ALA A 104 -5.82 19.10 -7.46
CA ALA A 104 -6.53 18.63 -8.64
C ALA A 104 -6.29 17.13 -8.87
N THR A 105 -5.05 16.66 -8.78
CA THR A 105 -4.68 15.24 -8.91
C THR A 105 -5.37 14.38 -7.86
N MET A 106 -5.40 14.81 -6.59
CA MET A 106 -6.06 14.05 -5.51
C MET A 106 -7.58 13.99 -5.69
N ARG A 107 -8.20 15.06 -6.18
CA ARG A 107 -9.63 15.07 -6.54
C ARG A 107 -9.93 14.10 -7.67
N SER A 108 -9.13 14.12 -8.74
CA SER A 108 -9.25 13.20 -9.87
C SER A 108 -9.00 11.75 -9.46
N LEU A 109 -8.01 11.49 -8.60
CA LEU A 109 -7.72 10.15 -8.10
C LEU A 109 -8.85 9.62 -7.20
N SER A 110 -9.44 10.48 -6.37
CA SER A 110 -10.62 10.13 -5.58
C SER A 110 -11.83 9.79 -6.46
N LEU A 111 -12.01 10.49 -7.58
CA LEU A 111 -13.03 10.15 -8.57
C LEU A 111 -12.74 8.79 -9.21
N ALA A 112 -11.48 8.51 -9.58
CA ALA A 112 -11.06 7.24 -10.12
C ALA A 112 -11.31 6.06 -9.17
N ALA A 113 -11.07 6.29 -7.87
CA ALA A 113 -11.31 5.29 -6.84
C ALA A 113 -12.78 4.96 -6.64
N ARG A 114 -13.63 5.98 -6.61
CA ARG A 114 -15.09 5.78 -6.62
C ARG A 114 -15.57 5.12 -7.92
N GLY A 115 -14.89 5.36 -9.03
CA GLY A 115 -15.16 4.75 -10.33
C GLY A 115 -14.63 3.32 -10.50
N GLY A 116 -13.84 2.80 -9.56
CA GLY A 116 -13.33 1.42 -9.60
C GLY A 116 -12.08 1.20 -10.46
N TYR A 117 -11.33 2.26 -10.79
CA TYR A 117 -10.12 2.18 -11.62
C TYR A 117 -8.91 2.91 -11.01
N VAL A 118 -8.87 3.02 -9.68
CA VAL A 118 -7.76 3.66 -8.96
C VAL A 118 -6.43 2.96 -9.19
N THR A 119 -6.41 1.64 -9.35
CA THR A 119 -5.20 0.86 -9.55
C THR A 119 -4.48 1.28 -10.82
N GLN A 120 -5.24 1.41 -11.91
CA GLN A 120 -4.76 1.94 -13.19
C GLN A 120 -4.34 3.40 -13.05
N ALA A 121 -5.16 4.22 -12.38
CA ALA A 121 -4.84 5.64 -12.19
C ALA A 121 -3.53 5.85 -11.41
N VAL A 122 -3.28 5.09 -10.35
CA VAL A 122 -2.02 5.12 -9.58
C VAL A 122 -0.87 4.64 -10.46
N ALA A 123 -1.04 3.53 -11.19
CA ALA A 123 -0.03 3.00 -12.09
C ALA A 123 0.33 3.98 -13.23
N ASP A 124 -0.62 4.78 -13.70
CA ASP A 124 -0.35 5.83 -14.70
C ASP A 124 0.33 7.05 -14.08
N LEU A 125 -0.03 7.45 -12.85
CA LEU A 125 0.68 8.50 -12.12
C LEU A 125 2.15 8.14 -11.84
N ARG A 126 2.47 6.85 -11.68
CA ARG A 126 3.85 6.35 -11.55
C ARG A 126 4.71 6.61 -12.79
N LYS A 127 4.11 6.79 -13.97
CA LYS A 127 4.80 7.00 -15.25
C LYS A 127 5.02 8.47 -15.58
N VAL A 128 4.48 9.39 -14.76
CA VAL A 128 4.64 10.83 -14.99
C VAL A 128 6.10 11.20 -14.79
N ALA A 129 6.73 11.72 -15.84
CA ALA A 129 8.10 12.21 -15.82
C ALA A 129 8.12 13.75 -15.84
N TRP A 130 9.24 14.33 -15.41
CA TRP A 130 9.52 15.76 -15.51
C TRP A 130 10.98 15.99 -15.92
N ASP A 131 11.36 17.25 -16.10
CA ASP A 131 12.70 17.68 -16.52
C ASP A 131 13.61 18.10 -15.35
N LYS A 132 13.09 18.17 -14.11
CA LYS A 132 13.86 18.61 -12.93
C LYS A 132 14.73 17.52 -12.28
N GLY A 133 14.85 16.34 -12.89
CA GLY A 133 15.71 15.24 -12.41
C GLY A 133 15.08 14.34 -11.34
N LEU A 134 15.75 13.25 -10.96
CA LEU A 134 15.12 12.20 -10.15
C LEU A 134 14.70 12.66 -8.75
N VAL A 135 13.57 12.13 -8.27
CA VAL A 135 13.07 12.33 -6.91
C VAL A 135 13.33 11.10 -6.06
N ARG A 136 14.13 11.23 -5.00
CA ARG A 136 14.35 10.15 -4.03
C ARG A 136 13.19 10.11 -3.04
N CYS A 137 12.46 8.99 -2.99
CA CYS A 137 11.37 8.79 -2.04
C CYS A 137 11.22 7.32 -1.65
N GLY A 138 11.29 7.04 -0.35
CA GLY A 138 11.12 5.70 0.20
C GLY A 138 12.29 4.75 -0.01
N MET A 139 12.10 3.52 0.44
CA MET A 139 13.04 2.41 0.29
C MET A 139 12.33 1.25 -0.42
N ASN A 140 13.09 0.47 -1.19
CA ASN A 140 12.60 -0.79 -1.72
C ASN A 140 12.72 -1.92 -0.68
N ARG A 141 12.34 -3.14 -1.09
CA ARG A 141 12.39 -4.33 -0.22
C ARG A 141 13.77 -4.69 0.32
N TRP A 142 14.83 -4.35 -0.41
CA TRP A 142 16.21 -4.57 0.02
C TRP A 142 16.79 -3.37 0.78
N ASN A 143 15.92 -2.51 1.30
CA ASN A 143 16.28 -1.30 2.04
C ASN A 143 17.16 -0.32 1.23
N LYS A 144 17.08 -0.36 -0.10
CA LYS A 144 17.78 0.60 -0.98
C LYS A 144 16.87 1.78 -1.31
N PRO A 145 17.43 3.01 -1.40
CA PRO A 145 16.67 4.18 -1.80
C PRO A 145 15.98 4.00 -3.16
N MET A 146 14.71 4.40 -3.23
CA MET A 146 13.95 4.44 -4.47
C MET A 146 14.05 5.83 -5.11
N PHE A 147 14.22 5.85 -6.43
CA PHE A 147 14.24 7.06 -7.25
C PHE A 147 13.09 7.02 -8.25
N HIS A 148 12.47 8.17 -8.49
CA HIS A 148 11.27 8.32 -9.30
C HIS A 148 11.44 9.45 -10.31
N ASP A 149 10.79 9.35 -11.47
CA ASP A 149 10.96 10.29 -12.57
C ASP A 149 10.27 11.65 -12.36
N SER A 150 9.51 11.83 -11.28
CA SER A 150 8.90 13.10 -10.87
C SER A 150 8.41 13.07 -9.42
N GLU A 151 8.03 14.23 -8.88
CA GLU A 151 7.33 14.31 -7.58
C GLU A 151 5.98 13.60 -7.61
N VAL A 152 5.27 13.65 -8.75
CA VAL A 152 4.00 12.93 -8.96
C VAL A 152 4.21 11.43 -8.84
N ALA A 153 5.23 10.89 -9.51
CA ALA A 153 5.57 9.48 -9.49
C ALA A 153 6.01 9.00 -8.10
N ALA A 154 6.71 9.85 -7.35
CA ALA A 154 7.09 9.60 -5.95
C ALA A 154 5.86 9.54 -5.03
N ILE A 155 4.92 10.49 -5.16
CA ILE A 155 3.67 10.48 -4.37
C ILE A 155 2.80 9.29 -4.74
N ALA A 156 2.69 8.96 -6.04
CA ALA A 156 1.95 7.79 -6.52
C ALA A 156 2.52 6.48 -5.96
N TRP A 157 3.85 6.38 -5.84
CA TRP A 157 4.50 5.26 -5.16
C TRP A 157 4.11 5.19 -3.69
N SER A 158 4.13 6.31 -2.96
CA SER A 158 3.69 6.32 -1.56
C SER A 158 2.22 5.91 -1.41
N ILE A 159 1.34 6.35 -2.32
CA ILE A 159 -0.05 5.91 -2.38
C ILE A 159 -0.13 4.39 -2.60
N GLN A 160 0.61 3.85 -3.57
CA GLN A 160 0.69 2.41 -3.80
C GLN A 160 1.12 1.67 -2.52
N GLN A 161 2.08 2.18 -1.76
CA GLN A 161 2.50 1.55 -0.51
C GLN A 161 1.43 1.58 0.58
N ILE A 162 0.64 2.65 0.67
CA ILE A 162 -0.52 2.69 1.56
C ILE A 162 -1.54 1.62 1.15
N LEU A 163 -1.85 1.53 -0.13
CA LEU A 163 -2.82 0.56 -0.65
C LEU A 163 -2.32 -0.89 -0.50
N TYR A 164 -1.03 -1.13 -0.69
CA TYR A 164 -0.39 -2.43 -0.44
C TYR A 164 -0.50 -2.82 1.04
N ARG A 165 -0.08 -1.94 1.96
CA ARG A 165 -0.18 -2.19 3.41
C ARG A 165 -1.62 -2.36 3.90
N ARG A 166 -2.58 -1.74 3.22
CA ARG A 166 -4.01 -1.93 3.50
C ARG A 166 -4.57 -3.23 2.90
N GLY A 167 -3.80 -3.90 2.05
CA GLY A 167 -4.18 -5.14 1.39
C GLY A 167 -5.08 -4.94 0.16
N PHE A 168 -5.14 -3.74 -0.40
CA PHE A 168 -5.90 -3.46 -1.62
C PHE A 168 -5.10 -3.76 -2.90
N LEU A 169 -3.80 -3.43 -2.90
CA LEU A 169 -2.85 -3.78 -3.95
C LEU A 169 -1.90 -4.88 -3.48
N ASP A 170 -1.26 -5.55 -4.41
CA ASP A 170 -0.09 -6.39 -4.13
C ASP A 170 1.19 -5.55 -4.04
N ARG A 171 2.32 -6.22 -3.79
CA ARG A 171 3.63 -5.58 -3.62
C ARG A 171 4.07 -4.81 -4.87
N ASP A 172 3.76 -5.33 -6.05
CA ASP A 172 4.15 -4.77 -7.33
C ASP A 172 3.18 -3.67 -7.81
N GLY A 173 2.05 -3.52 -7.12
CA GLY A 173 1.03 -2.51 -7.39
C GLY A 173 -0.12 -3.01 -8.25
N ASN A 174 -0.25 -4.32 -8.45
CA ASN A 174 -1.38 -4.89 -9.17
C ASN A 174 -2.59 -5.06 -8.24
N GLN A 175 -3.76 -5.14 -8.88
CA GLN A 175 -5.02 -5.34 -8.18
C GLN A 175 -5.05 -6.73 -7.53
N VAL A 176 -5.27 -6.78 -6.22
CA VAL A 176 -5.50 -8.04 -5.51
C VAL A 176 -6.85 -8.62 -5.97
N PRO A 177 -6.94 -9.93 -6.25
CA PRO A 177 -8.19 -10.59 -6.61
C PRO A 177 -9.30 -10.38 -5.59
N VAL A 178 -10.55 -10.30 -6.06
CA VAL A 178 -11.69 -9.93 -5.21
C VAL A 178 -11.89 -10.93 -4.08
N GLU A 179 -11.69 -12.21 -4.34
CA GLU A 179 -11.85 -13.28 -3.34
C GLU A 179 -10.92 -13.04 -2.15
N LYS A 180 -9.65 -12.68 -2.41
CA LYS A 180 -8.68 -12.33 -1.37
C LYS A 180 -9.07 -11.05 -0.62
N LEU A 181 -9.66 -10.07 -1.31
CA LEU A 181 -10.13 -8.84 -0.66
C LEU A 181 -11.30 -9.12 0.29
N VAL A 182 -12.20 -10.03 -0.08
CA VAL A 182 -13.30 -10.48 0.77
C VAL A 182 -12.75 -11.17 2.02
N GLU A 183 -11.78 -12.07 1.86
CA GLU A 183 -11.10 -12.73 2.99
C GLU A 183 -10.41 -11.73 3.91
N ARG A 184 -9.69 -10.74 3.36
CA ARG A 184 -9.01 -9.69 4.13
C ARG A 184 -9.98 -8.81 4.90
N TYR A 185 -11.12 -8.46 4.29
CA TYR A 185 -12.16 -7.69 4.95
C TYR A 185 -12.81 -8.49 6.09
N ALA A 186 -13.18 -9.75 5.83
CA ALA A 186 -13.74 -10.66 6.83
C ALA A 186 -12.78 -10.89 8.00
N HIS A 187 -11.49 -11.10 7.71
CA HIS A 187 -10.45 -11.23 8.74
C HIS A 187 -10.42 -10.01 9.66
N ARG A 188 -10.47 -8.79 9.09
CA ARG A 188 -10.48 -7.56 9.90
C ARG A 188 -11.72 -7.47 10.77
N MET A 189 -12.89 -7.78 10.22
CA MET A 189 -14.14 -7.74 10.99
C MET A 189 -14.13 -8.76 12.15
N ALA A 190 -13.51 -9.94 11.94
CA ALA A 190 -13.41 -10.98 12.96
C ALA A 190 -12.37 -10.67 14.05
N HIS A 191 -11.20 -10.11 13.68
CA HIS A 191 -10.05 -9.96 14.59
C HIS A 191 -9.83 -8.51 15.08
N GLY A 192 -10.62 -7.55 14.59
CA GLY A 192 -10.54 -6.13 14.99
C GLY A 192 -9.31 -5.37 14.50
N HIS A 193 -8.44 -5.99 13.70
CA HIS A 193 -7.26 -5.35 13.12
C HIS A 193 -7.09 -5.71 11.65
N ALA A 194 -6.49 -4.79 10.88
CA ALA A 194 -6.30 -4.97 9.45
C ALA A 194 -5.36 -6.14 9.15
N TRP A 195 -5.61 -6.80 8.01
CA TRP A 195 -4.60 -7.66 7.38
C TRP A 195 -3.30 -6.87 7.27
N GLN A 196 -2.20 -7.50 7.68
CA GLN A 196 -0.86 -6.97 7.51
C GLN A 196 -0.17 -7.81 6.44
N PRO A 197 0.67 -7.20 5.57
CA PRO A 197 1.58 -7.95 4.73
C PRO A 197 2.35 -8.97 5.58
N GLY A 198 2.14 -10.25 5.27
CA GLY A 198 2.74 -11.34 6.01
C GLY A 198 4.24 -11.41 5.73
N ALA A 199 5.02 -11.79 6.76
CA ALA A 199 6.42 -12.18 6.59
C ALA A 199 6.60 -13.34 5.59
N GLU A 200 5.53 -14.06 5.24
CA GLU A 200 5.53 -15.15 4.25
C GLU A 200 5.83 -14.67 2.81
N GLU A 201 5.43 -13.45 2.43
CA GLU A 201 5.82 -12.85 1.14
C GLU A 201 7.29 -12.41 1.13
N ASP A 202 7.85 -12.09 2.30
CA ASP A 202 9.28 -11.77 2.47
C ASP A 202 10.15 -13.03 2.70
N ALA A 203 9.56 -14.14 3.17
CA ALA A 203 10.25 -15.40 3.44
C ALA A 203 10.52 -16.23 2.17
N ASN A 204 9.63 -16.15 1.17
CA ASN A 204 9.85 -16.81 -0.13
C ASN A 204 10.99 -16.18 -0.96
N ASP A 205 11.48 -15.02 -0.55
CA ASP A 205 12.54 -14.25 -1.21
C ASP A 205 13.80 -14.11 -0.34
N ALA A 206 13.91 -14.86 0.76
CA ALA A 206 15.15 -14.96 1.50
C ALA A 206 16.27 -15.41 0.52
N PRO A 207 17.46 -14.77 0.53
CA PRO A 207 18.56 -15.24 -0.30
C PRO A 207 18.78 -16.71 0.01
N ILE A 208 18.69 -17.57 -1.02
CA ILE A 208 19.25 -18.91 -0.93
C ILE A 208 20.72 -18.68 -0.61
N GLU A 209 21.13 -19.00 0.62
CA GLU A 209 22.55 -19.11 0.95
C GLU A 209 23.13 -20.13 -0.02
N THR A 210 23.78 -19.65 -1.06
CA THR A 210 24.55 -20.49 -1.96
C THR A 210 25.64 -21.12 -1.11
N GLY A 211 25.51 -22.44 -0.94
CA GLY A 211 26.25 -23.23 0.01
C GLY A 211 27.74 -22.86 0.06
N ALA A 212 28.22 -22.76 1.30
CA ALA A 212 29.63 -22.74 1.63
C ALA A 212 30.35 -23.83 0.82
N VAL A 213 31.24 -23.40 -0.07
CA VAL A 213 32.26 -24.28 -0.63
C VAL A 213 33.26 -24.54 0.50
N GLU A 214 33.20 -25.74 1.07
CA GLU A 214 34.21 -26.24 1.99
C GLU A 214 35.56 -26.32 1.27
N THR A 215 36.56 -25.59 1.76
CA THR A 215 37.96 -25.81 1.41
C THR A 215 38.61 -26.71 2.46
N ILE A 216 38.87 -27.94 2.03
CA ILE A 216 39.69 -28.93 2.74
C ILE A 216 41.10 -28.35 2.92
N GLY A 217 41.61 -28.48 4.15
CA GLY A 217 42.81 -27.79 4.65
C GLY A 217 44.16 -28.22 4.08
N GLY A 218 45.18 -27.45 4.51
CA GLY A 218 46.59 -27.75 4.30
C GLY A 218 47.48 -26.58 4.72
N ASP A 219 48.03 -26.66 5.94
CA ASP A 219 49.05 -25.78 6.49
C ASP A 219 50.25 -25.55 5.55
N LYS A 220 50.70 -24.30 5.45
CA LYS A 220 52.13 -23.93 5.59
C LYS A 220 52.33 -22.41 5.67
N ALA A 221 53.01 -22.00 6.73
CA ALA A 221 53.51 -20.66 6.94
C ALA A 221 54.55 -20.27 5.89
N THR A 222 54.40 -19.07 5.29
CA THR A 222 55.54 -18.25 4.84
C THR A 222 55.16 -16.77 4.78
N LYS A 223 56.13 -15.96 5.19
CA LYS A 223 56.15 -14.50 5.28
C LYS A 223 55.68 -13.76 4.01
N GLY A 224 54.91 -12.70 4.25
CA GLY A 224 55.15 -11.35 3.71
C GLY A 224 54.70 -11.05 2.28
N LYS A 225 53.56 -10.35 2.15
CA LYS A 225 53.39 -9.19 1.25
C LYS A 225 52.04 -8.49 1.47
N LYS A 226 52.07 -7.15 1.58
CA LYS A 226 50.92 -6.23 1.43
C LYS A 226 50.19 -6.46 0.09
N PRO A 227 48.87 -6.16 0.04
CA PRO A 227 48.40 -4.93 -0.63
C PRO A 227 47.38 -4.19 0.26
N GLU A 228 47.51 -2.91 0.59
CA GLU A 228 47.15 -1.73 -0.22
C GLU A 228 45.80 -1.84 -0.96
N GLY A 229 44.79 -1.28 -0.29
CA GLY A 229 43.42 -1.04 -0.74
C GLY A 229 42.71 -0.29 0.38
N SER A 230 43.03 0.99 0.55
CA SER A 230 42.58 1.87 1.62
C SER A 230 41.07 2.10 1.59
N GLY A 231 40.31 1.36 2.41
CA GLY A 231 38.98 1.78 2.82
C GLY A 231 39.07 3.07 3.66
N PRO A 232 38.08 3.97 3.59
CA PRO A 232 38.12 5.22 4.34
C PRO A 232 38.16 4.93 5.85
N ALA A 233 39.04 5.62 6.57
CA ALA A 233 39.21 5.41 8.01
C ALA A 233 37.91 5.72 8.75
N ILE A 234 37.36 4.71 9.43
CA ILE A 234 36.20 4.85 10.31
C ILE A 234 36.65 5.62 11.55
N VAL A 235 36.04 6.79 11.78
CA VAL A 235 36.40 7.75 12.83
C VAL A 235 35.40 7.77 14.01
N GLY A 236 34.35 6.95 13.94
CA GLY A 236 33.41 6.74 15.05
C GLY A 236 32.00 6.39 14.58
N ASN A 237 31.01 6.57 15.46
CA ASN A 237 29.60 6.34 15.17
C ASN A 237 28.82 7.66 15.14
N CYS A 238 27.87 7.75 14.22
CA CYS A 238 27.01 8.90 14.03
C CYS A 238 26.06 9.08 15.23
N PRO A 239 25.94 10.30 15.80
CA PRO A 239 25.06 10.54 16.93
C PRO A 239 23.57 10.42 16.58
N GLU A 240 23.19 10.59 15.31
CA GLU A 240 21.77 10.52 14.91
C GLU A 240 21.31 9.10 14.59
N CYS A 241 22.11 8.31 13.87
CA CYS A 241 21.69 7.00 13.36
C CYS A 241 22.59 5.84 13.79
N ARG A 242 23.64 6.11 14.57
CA ARG A 242 24.66 5.14 15.02
C ARG A 242 25.45 4.45 13.89
N GLY A 243 25.23 4.83 12.63
CA GLY A 243 26.02 4.37 11.49
C GLY A 243 27.47 4.80 11.57
N GLU A 244 28.33 4.19 10.76
CA GLU A 244 29.77 4.50 10.74
C GLU A 244 30.02 5.92 10.19
N LEU A 245 30.91 6.65 10.86
CA LEU A 245 31.47 7.91 10.39
C LEU A 245 32.77 7.61 9.69
N ILE A 246 32.89 8.13 8.47
CA ILE A 246 34.14 8.09 7.71
C ILE A 246 34.69 9.50 7.56
N MET A 247 36.01 9.59 7.43
CA MET A 247 36.67 10.88 7.26
C MET A 247 36.61 11.31 5.79
N MET A 248 35.83 12.35 5.51
CA MET A 248 35.76 12.99 4.19
C MET A 248 36.20 14.46 4.33
N ASP A 249 37.21 14.87 3.56
CA ASP A 249 37.71 16.25 3.51
C ASP A 249 38.05 16.87 4.88
N GLY A 250 38.58 16.05 5.79
CA GLY A 250 38.92 16.50 7.14
C GLY A 250 37.73 16.61 8.10
N CYS A 251 36.55 16.12 7.70
CA CYS A 251 35.36 16.08 8.55
C CYS A 251 34.81 14.65 8.76
N PRO A 252 34.39 14.28 9.98
CA PRO A 252 33.64 13.06 10.22
C PRO A 252 32.24 13.14 9.61
N THR A 253 31.94 12.28 8.65
CA THR A 253 30.68 12.28 7.90
C THR A 253 30.04 10.89 7.86
N CYS A 254 28.74 10.83 8.14
CA CYS A 254 27.95 9.61 8.10
C CYS A 254 27.45 9.34 6.66
N TYR A 255 28.37 8.88 5.81
CA TYR A 255 28.09 8.68 4.38
C TYR A 255 27.10 7.55 4.10
N ALA A 256 27.26 6.40 4.77
CA ALA A 256 26.39 5.24 4.58
C ALA A 256 25.05 5.34 5.35
N GLY A 257 24.89 6.34 6.22
CA GLY A 257 23.73 6.50 7.11
C GLY A 257 22.89 7.74 6.79
N CYS A 258 22.76 8.64 7.77
CA CYS A 258 21.84 9.78 7.70
C CYS A 258 22.41 11.05 7.04
N GLY A 259 23.69 11.06 6.63
CA GLY A 259 24.34 12.22 6.02
C GLY A 259 24.81 13.29 7.02
N TRP A 260 24.74 13.00 8.32
CA TRP A 260 25.26 13.89 9.37
C TRP A 260 26.76 14.14 9.20
N SER A 261 27.19 15.40 9.30
CA SER A 261 28.59 15.83 9.24
C SER A 261 28.90 16.73 10.43
N LYS A 262 30.07 16.58 11.05
CA LYS A 262 30.46 17.43 12.19
C LYS A 262 30.67 18.90 11.79
N CYS A 263 30.93 19.18 10.52
CA CYS A 263 31.39 20.48 10.04
C CYS A 263 30.32 21.29 9.30
N GLY A 264 29.09 20.78 9.15
CA GLY A 264 27.97 21.45 8.48
C GLY A 264 27.08 20.49 7.71
#